data_AF-A0LQ22-F1
#
_entry.id   AF-A0LQ22-F1
#
_cell.length_a   1.000
_cell.length_b   1.000
_cell.length_c   1.000
_cell.angle_alpha   90.00
_cell.angle_beta   90.00
_cell.angle_gamma   90.00
#
_symmetry.space_group_name_H-M   'P 1'
#
loop_
_entity.id
_entity.type
_entity.pdbx_description
1 polymer ?
#
loop_
_entity_poly.entity_id
_entity_poly.type
_entity_poly.pdbx_seq_one_letter_code
_entity_poly.pdbx_strand_id
1 'polypeptide(L)'
;MNQQAQPSPREHHFYVSIAKFLFHHPEHGIVSVRDPIKIKDAERYGLSPLILYGLTVAGLPIRWMTFTPVDQPRPFLDVLLEAWRNAEGLRGRPDILRINRHLAAASPELVGDMAKIGVRVEVADAKEKSLPASLRSAQDSSRWLLRKHDGNDRSLTGSIQAICRYAQVDHDFRVRDGRRGGNSREVEDRIQQWLTLPTQVPVLTVTGGLDWEPGPWLSSWETSLPPDQPRYFNHDGFDGCTWLLTGEKAAEDIVEDDDFWADSDYDNAAEIAKNLVACWPNPPAEIARCAGITLRELQWFTSGKASLDRHARFDLEVLLGIEYDERIGRYVEAGPYVLVAHKTLALKEVYEGISGGGDACPCEIVPRQGAADPSWRYVLINTYGEPPSIVMAPRGAKITERLPDLLMNYAGTTSVAPEFYRDVVSTCARACREPVANIREMKDFVKRYEAHWANCAWQPE
;
A
#
# COMPACT_ATOMS: atom_id res chain seq x y z
N MET A 1 -14.50 24.82 -33.86
CA MET A 1 -15.51 24.16 -33.00
C MET A 1 -14.79 23.52 -31.84
N ASN A 2 -14.79 24.18 -30.67
CA ASN A 2 -14.29 23.57 -29.44
C ASN A 2 -15.27 22.46 -29.06
N GLN A 3 -14.83 21.21 -29.13
CA GLN A 3 -15.47 20.14 -28.38
C GLN A 3 -15.30 20.51 -26.90
N GLN A 4 -16.34 21.09 -26.30
CA GLN A 4 -16.45 21.10 -24.85
C GLN A 4 -16.39 19.63 -24.42
N ALA A 5 -15.24 19.21 -23.87
CA ALA A 5 -15.12 17.93 -23.21
C ALA A 5 -16.28 17.86 -22.22
N GLN A 6 -17.21 16.92 -22.43
CA GLN A 6 -18.26 16.68 -21.45
C GLN A 6 -17.55 16.41 -20.11
N PRO A 7 -17.98 17.06 -19.01
CA PRO A 7 -17.40 16.77 -17.71
C PRO A 7 -17.54 15.26 -17.47
N SER A 8 -16.43 14.61 -17.11
CA SER A 8 -16.43 13.18 -16.77
C SER A 8 -17.53 12.92 -15.74
N PRO A 9 -18.32 11.84 -15.90
CA PRO A 9 -19.43 11.57 -15.00
C PRO A 9 -18.92 11.43 -13.56
N ARG A 10 -19.68 11.97 -12.61
CA ARG A 10 -19.38 11.81 -11.18
C ARG A 10 -19.64 10.37 -10.80
N GLU A 11 -18.58 9.64 -10.50
CA GLU A 11 -18.69 8.22 -10.18
C GLU A 11 -18.23 7.95 -8.75
N HIS A 12 -19.07 7.26 -7.99
CA HIS A 12 -18.73 6.73 -6.67
C HIS A 12 -18.72 5.20 -6.67
N HIS A 13 -17.75 4.65 -5.98
CA HIS A 13 -17.62 3.24 -5.66
C HIS A 13 -18.24 2.96 -4.29
N PHE A 14 -19.32 2.18 -4.26
CA PHE A 14 -19.94 1.73 -3.01
C PHE A 14 -19.60 0.27 -2.72
N TYR A 15 -19.15 0.01 -1.51
CA TYR A 15 -18.75 -1.31 -1.05
C TYR A 15 -19.12 -1.52 0.41
N VAL A 16 -19.44 -2.77 0.74
CA VAL A 16 -19.76 -3.23 2.10
C VAL A 16 -18.99 -4.52 2.35
N SER A 17 -18.42 -4.66 3.54
CA SER A 17 -17.77 -5.90 3.99
C SER A 17 -17.62 -5.89 5.50
N ILE A 18 -17.35 -7.03 6.12
CA ILE A 18 -16.87 -7.04 7.50
C ILE A 18 -15.50 -6.35 7.56
N ALA A 19 -15.33 -5.46 8.52
CA ALA A 19 -14.08 -4.75 8.79
C ALA A 19 -12.97 -5.77 9.08
N LYS A 20 -11.86 -5.64 8.37
CA LYS A 20 -10.74 -6.59 8.38
C LYS A 20 -9.85 -6.41 9.60
N PHE A 21 -9.76 -5.18 10.10
CA PHE A 21 -8.83 -4.79 11.16
C PHE A 21 -9.51 -4.20 12.40
N LEU A 22 -10.83 -4.00 12.38
CA LEU A 22 -11.56 -3.35 13.48
C LEU A 22 -12.65 -4.28 14.02
N PHE A 23 -12.63 -4.45 15.33
CA PHE A 23 -13.60 -5.27 16.06
C PHE A 23 -14.06 -4.54 17.31
N HIS A 24 -15.19 -4.96 17.87
CA HIS A 24 -15.65 -4.50 19.17
C HIS A 24 -15.33 -5.53 20.26
N HIS A 25 -14.84 -5.07 21.41
CA HIS A 25 -14.61 -5.85 22.62
C HIS A 25 -15.38 -5.22 23.80
N PRO A 26 -16.12 -6.00 24.62
CA PRO A 26 -16.91 -5.45 25.72
C PRO A 26 -16.11 -4.60 26.73
N GLU A 27 -14.86 -4.95 26.99
CA GLU A 27 -14.02 -4.26 27.99
C GLU A 27 -13.12 -3.17 27.39
N HIS A 28 -12.75 -3.32 26.12
CA HIS A 28 -11.76 -2.49 25.44
C HIS A 28 -12.38 -1.53 24.41
N GLY A 29 -13.70 -1.61 24.18
CA GLY A 29 -14.37 -0.84 23.13
C GLY A 29 -13.92 -1.30 21.74
N ILE A 30 -13.56 -0.37 20.85
CA ILE A 30 -13.05 -0.75 19.52
C ILE A 30 -11.59 -1.19 19.62
N VAL A 31 -11.31 -2.42 19.19
CA VAL A 31 -9.97 -3.00 19.10
C VAL A 31 -9.49 -2.99 17.66
N SER A 32 -8.27 -2.50 17.44
CA SER A 32 -7.57 -2.62 16.17
C SER A 32 -6.73 -3.90 16.16
N VAL A 33 -6.74 -4.66 15.08
CA VAL A 33 -5.87 -5.84 14.93
C VAL A 33 -4.77 -5.50 13.94
N ARG A 34 -3.50 -5.74 14.30
CA ARG A 34 -2.35 -5.46 13.41
C ARG A 34 -2.36 -6.35 12.18
N ASP A 35 -2.43 -7.66 12.41
CA ASP A 35 -2.52 -8.67 11.36
C ASP A 35 -3.93 -9.25 11.31
N PRO A 36 -4.60 -9.24 10.15
CA PRO A 36 -5.99 -9.70 10.02
C PRO A 36 -6.20 -11.08 10.63
N ILE A 37 -7.29 -11.24 11.35
CA ILE A 37 -7.70 -12.47 12.02
C ILE A 37 -9.03 -12.94 11.44
N LYS A 38 -9.24 -14.26 11.36
CA LYS A 38 -10.55 -14.80 10.96
C LYS A 38 -11.57 -14.52 12.05
N ILE A 39 -12.83 -14.28 11.68
CA ILE A 39 -13.92 -13.93 12.59
C ILE A 39 -14.06 -14.99 13.70
N LYS A 40 -14.02 -16.28 13.33
CA LYS A 40 -14.10 -17.39 14.30
C LYS A 40 -12.92 -17.45 15.28
N ASP A 41 -11.74 -17.02 14.86
CA ASP A 41 -10.56 -17.00 15.73
C ASP A 41 -10.60 -15.73 16.62
N ALA A 42 -11.11 -14.61 16.10
CA ALA A 42 -11.35 -13.37 16.84
C ALA A 42 -12.34 -13.56 18.01
N GLU A 43 -13.35 -14.41 17.86
CA GLU A 43 -14.30 -14.76 18.93
C GLU A 43 -13.60 -15.30 20.19
N ARG A 44 -12.46 -15.98 20.05
CA ARG A 44 -11.67 -16.50 21.19
C ARG A 44 -11.10 -15.39 22.07
N TYR A 45 -10.92 -14.20 21.48
CA TYR A 45 -10.46 -12.99 22.15
C TYR A 45 -11.62 -12.06 22.53
N GLY A 46 -12.87 -12.53 22.49
CA GLY A 46 -14.05 -11.70 22.79
C GLY A 46 -14.33 -10.62 21.74
N LEU A 47 -13.75 -10.72 20.54
CA LEU A 47 -13.89 -9.73 19.48
C LEU A 47 -15.13 -10.01 18.63
N SER A 48 -16.01 -9.02 18.57
CA SER A 48 -17.21 -9.02 17.72
C SER A 48 -16.96 -8.27 16.41
N PRO A 49 -17.28 -8.85 15.25
CA PRO A 49 -17.05 -8.23 13.95
C PRO A 49 -17.93 -7.00 13.73
N LEU A 50 -17.43 -6.06 12.93
CA LEU A 50 -18.14 -4.85 12.50
C LEU A 50 -18.36 -4.88 11.00
N ILE A 51 -19.48 -4.34 10.51
CA ILE A 51 -19.71 -4.07 9.10
C ILE A 51 -19.10 -2.71 8.77
N LEU A 52 -18.20 -2.68 7.79
CA LEU A 52 -17.70 -1.46 7.14
C LEU A 52 -18.58 -1.18 5.92
N TYR A 53 -19.16 0.01 5.87
CA TYR A 53 -19.71 0.60 4.65
C TYR A 53 -18.77 1.70 4.19
N GLY A 54 -18.43 1.72 2.91
CA GLY A 54 -17.57 2.76 2.38
C GLY A 54 -18.01 3.24 1.00
N LEU A 55 -17.73 4.52 0.79
CA LEU A 55 -18.02 5.22 -0.46
C LEU A 55 -16.76 5.99 -0.86
N THR A 56 -16.22 5.70 -2.05
CA THR A 56 -15.00 6.34 -2.57
C THR A 56 -15.27 6.98 -3.91
N VAL A 57 -14.69 8.15 -4.16
CA VAL A 57 -14.71 8.78 -5.48
C VAL A 57 -13.82 8.00 -6.45
N ALA A 58 -14.36 7.63 -7.62
CA ALA A 58 -13.64 6.79 -8.56
C ALA A 58 -12.28 7.41 -8.96
N GLY A 59 -11.21 6.65 -8.69
CA GLY A 59 -9.84 7.05 -9.03
C GLY A 59 -9.25 8.20 -8.20
N LEU A 60 -9.86 8.57 -7.07
CA LEU A 60 -9.32 9.55 -6.12
C LEU A 60 -9.28 8.97 -4.70
N PRO A 61 -8.33 9.40 -3.84
CA PRO A 61 -8.24 8.97 -2.44
C PRO A 61 -9.26 9.67 -1.52
N ILE A 62 -10.40 10.13 -2.07
CA ILE A 62 -11.49 10.73 -1.30
C ILE A 62 -12.47 9.63 -0.93
N ARG A 63 -12.49 9.27 0.36
CA ARG A 63 -13.30 8.16 0.88
C ARG A 63 -14.09 8.62 2.09
N TRP A 64 -15.29 8.08 2.24
CA TRP A 64 -16.08 8.16 3.45
C TRP A 64 -16.38 6.75 3.95
N MET A 65 -16.39 6.56 5.26
CA MET A 65 -16.59 5.25 5.89
C MET A 65 -17.51 5.37 7.10
N THR A 66 -18.33 4.36 7.33
CA THR A 66 -19.13 4.20 8.55
C THR A 66 -19.18 2.73 8.95
N PHE A 67 -19.50 2.48 10.22
CA PHE A 67 -19.43 1.16 10.83
C PHE A 67 -20.72 0.82 11.58
N THR A 68 -21.11 -0.45 11.56
CA THR A 68 -22.20 -0.96 12.39
C THR A 68 -21.85 -2.32 12.97
N PRO A 69 -22.47 -2.73 14.08
CA PRO A 69 -22.46 -4.13 14.50
C PRO A 69 -23.09 -5.03 13.44
N VAL A 70 -22.66 -6.31 13.37
CA VAL A 70 -23.20 -7.28 12.40
C VAL A 70 -24.65 -7.65 12.68
N ASP A 71 -25.07 -7.61 13.94
CA ASP A 71 -26.45 -7.84 14.39
C ASP A 71 -27.39 -6.67 14.11
N GLN A 72 -26.84 -5.48 13.82
CA GLN A 72 -27.59 -4.25 13.57
C GLN A 72 -27.14 -3.59 12.26
N PRO A 73 -27.32 -4.27 11.10
CA PRO A 73 -26.99 -3.71 9.80
C PRO A 73 -27.90 -2.52 9.47
N ARG A 74 -27.39 -1.61 8.63
CA ARG A 74 -28.13 -0.44 8.16
C ARG A 74 -28.53 -0.59 6.71
N PRO A 75 -29.67 0.00 6.30
CA PRO A 75 -30.08 0.01 4.90
C PRO A 75 -29.04 0.73 4.03
N PHE A 76 -28.78 0.23 2.82
CA PHE A 76 -27.87 0.84 1.86
C PHE A 76 -28.32 2.26 1.51
N LEU A 77 -29.63 2.47 1.30
CA LEU A 77 -30.16 3.79 1.01
C LEU A 77 -29.84 4.81 2.11
N ASP A 78 -30.02 4.43 3.38
CA ASP A 78 -29.74 5.30 4.53
C ASP A 78 -28.26 5.67 4.62
N VAL A 79 -27.38 4.68 4.44
CA VAL A 79 -25.94 4.89 4.46
C VAL A 79 -25.49 5.80 3.32
N LEU A 80 -26.01 5.60 2.10
CA LEU A 80 -25.69 6.42 0.93
C LEU A 80 -26.18 7.86 1.11
N LEU A 81 -27.41 8.05 1.60
CA LEU A 81 -27.98 9.37 1.84
C LEU A 81 -27.22 10.12 2.95
N GLU A 82 -26.82 9.43 4.01
CA GLU A 82 -25.97 10.02 5.06
C GLU A 82 -24.62 10.46 4.49
N ALA A 83 -23.95 9.58 3.73
CA ALA A 83 -22.66 9.88 3.13
C ALA A 83 -22.75 11.12 2.23
N TRP A 84 -23.74 11.20 1.35
CA TRP A 84 -23.90 12.33 0.43
C TRP A 84 -24.33 13.64 1.12
N ARG A 85 -24.88 13.58 2.33
CA ARG A 85 -25.23 14.77 3.12
C ARG A 85 -24.07 15.28 3.95
N ASN A 86 -23.32 14.37 4.58
CA ASN A 86 -22.35 14.72 5.62
C ASN A 86 -20.90 14.73 5.12
N ALA A 87 -20.57 13.97 4.07
CA ALA A 87 -19.22 13.87 3.55
C ALA A 87 -18.96 14.94 2.47
N GLU A 88 -18.48 16.11 2.88
CA GLU A 88 -18.26 17.24 1.98
C GLU A 88 -17.36 16.92 0.78
N GLY A 89 -16.37 16.04 0.97
CA GLY A 89 -15.44 15.62 -0.08
C GLY A 89 -16.10 14.85 -1.23
N LEU A 90 -17.24 14.17 -0.96
CA LEU A 90 -17.97 13.43 -1.99
C LEU A 90 -18.78 14.35 -2.92
N ARG A 91 -19.00 15.61 -2.55
CA ARG A 91 -19.79 16.58 -3.33
C ARG A 91 -21.21 16.13 -3.64
N GLY A 92 -21.81 15.33 -2.74
CA GLY A 92 -23.21 14.92 -2.81
C GLY A 92 -23.46 13.67 -3.65
N ARG A 93 -24.64 13.56 -4.27
CA ARG A 93 -25.01 12.41 -5.09
C ARG A 93 -24.14 12.32 -6.37
N PRO A 94 -23.72 11.12 -6.80
CA PRO A 94 -23.01 10.90 -8.05
C PRO A 94 -23.98 10.79 -9.24
N ASP A 95 -23.45 10.79 -10.45
CA ASP A 95 -24.18 10.38 -11.66
C ASP A 95 -24.21 8.84 -11.76
N ILE A 96 -23.12 8.19 -11.35
CA ILE A 96 -22.95 6.73 -11.40
C ILE A 96 -22.55 6.21 -10.02
N LEU A 97 -23.30 5.23 -9.52
CA LEU A 97 -22.96 4.44 -8.35
C LEU A 97 -22.51 3.05 -8.79
N ARG A 98 -21.21 2.78 -8.70
CA ARG A 98 -20.64 1.48 -9.06
C ARG A 98 -20.61 0.55 -7.85
N ILE A 99 -21.20 -0.63 -8.03
CA ILE A 99 -21.30 -1.69 -7.00
C ILE A 99 -20.78 -3.01 -7.53
N ASN A 100 -20.48 -3.95 -6.63
CA ASN A 100 -20.11 -5.30 -7.04
C ASN A 100 -21.37 -6.16 -7.27
N ARG A 101 -21.19 -7.30 -7.94
CA ARG A 101 -22.27 -8.26 -8.20
C ARG A 101 -22.95 -8.81 -6.95
N HIS A 102 -22.24 -8.86 -5.81
CA HIS A 102 -22.77 -9.40 -4.56
C HIS A 102 -23.74 -8.41 -3.91
N LEU A 103 -23.43 -7.11 -3.94
CA LEU A 103 -24.33 -6.04 -3.52
C LEU A 103 -25.57 -5.96 -4.40
N ALA A 104 -25.39 -6.08 -5.72
CA ALA A 104 -26.50 -6.09 -6.66
C ALA A 104 -27.45 -7.27 -6.43
N ALA A 105 -26.92 -8.44 -6.06
CA ALA A 105 -27.72 -9.61 -5.70
C ALA A 105 -28.36 -9.47 -4.31
N ALA A 106 -27.67 -8.85 -3.35
CA ALA A 106 -28.16 -8.65 -1.99
C ALA A 106 -29.26 -7.59 -1.89
N SER A 107 -29.29 -6.62 -2.80
CA SER A 107 -30.32 -5.58 -2.88
C SER A 107 -30.76 -5.35 -4.34
N PRO A 108 -31.68 -6.18 -4.88
CA PRO A 108 -32.15 -6.04 -6.26
C PRO A 108 -32.90 -4.73 -6.52
N GLU A 109 -33.56 -4.18 -5.49
CA GLU A 109 -34.37 -2.96 -5.60
C GLU A 109 -33.52 -1.68 -5.65
N LEU A 110 -32.25 -1.74 -5.24
CA LEU A 110 -31.32 -0.61 -5.20
C LEU A 110 -31.23 0.14 -6.55
N VAL A 111 -31.26 -0.59 -7.67
CA VAL A 111 -31.21 0.03 -9.01
C VAL A 111 -32.42 0.94 -9.24
N GLY A 112 -33.61 0.49 -8.84
CA GLY A 112 -34.84 1.26 -8.96
C GLY A 112 -34.86 2.45 -8.01
N ASP A 113 -34.40 2.28 -6.78
CA ASP A 113 -34.38 3.34 -5.76
C ASP A 113 -33.38 4.44 -6.10
N MET A 114 -32.20 4.07 -6.60
CA MET A 114 -31.20 5.02 -7.09
C MET A 114 -31.67 5.78 -8.34
N ALA A 115 -32.43 5.12 -9.22
CA ALA A 115 -33.00 5.79 -10.39
C ALA A 115 -34.01 6.90 -10.01
N LYS A 116 -34.75 6.76 -8.90
CA LYS A 116 -35.68 7.79 -8.38
C LYS A 116 -34.97 9.09 -8.00
N ILE A 117 -33.69 9.03 -7.65
CA ILE A 117 -32.84 10.20 -7.35
C ILE A 117 -31.87 10.56 -8.47
N GLY A 118 -32.07 9.99 -9.66
CA GLY A 118 -31.27 10.27 -10.85
C GLY A 118 -29.83 9.76 -10.75
N VAL A 119 -29.60 8.67 -9.99
CA VAL A 119 -28.30 7.99 -9.89
C VAL A 119 -28.38 6.69 -10.69
N ARG A 120 -27.45 6.49 -11.63
CA ARG A 120 -27.35 5.24 -12.39
C ARG A 120 -26.51 4.22 -11.62
N VAL A 121 -27.07 3.06 -11.30
CA VAL A 121 -26.32 1.97 -10.68
C VAL A 121 -25.64 1.12 -11.76
N GLU A 122 -24.33 0.92 -11.63
CA GLU A 122 -23.55 0.05 -12.52
C GLU A 122 -22.94 -1.10 -11.72
N VAL A 123 -23.15 -2.33 -12.20
CA VAL A 123 -22.51 -3.51 -11.62
C VAL A 123 -21.14 -3.69 -12.27
N ALA A 124 -20.08 -3.67 -11.47
CA ALA A 124 -18.72 -3.87 -11.94
C ALA A 124 -18.54 -5.27 -12.58
N ASP A 125 -17.90 -5.31 -13.75
CA ASP A 125 -17.49 -6.55 -14.42
C ASP A 125 -16.45 -7.31 -13.57
N ALA A 126 -16.39 -8.63 -13.70
CA ALA A 126 -15.40 -9.50 -13.08
C ALA A 126 -13.94 -9.10 -13.41
N LYS A 127 -13.70 -8.43 -14.53
CA LYS A 127 -12.37 -7.92 -14.90
C LYS A 127 -12.03 -6.56 -14.29
N GLU A 128 -13.00 -5.87 -13.71
CA GLU A 128 -12.76 -4.55 -13.14
C GLU A 128 -12.10 -4.62 -11.76
N LYS A 129 -10.97 -3.92 -11.61
CA LYS A 129 -10.08 -3.94 -10.45
C LYS A 129 -10.20 -2.70 -9.57
N SER A 130 -10.78 -1.61 -10.08
CA SER A 130 -10.84 -0.33 -9.35
C SER A 130 -11.73 -0.41 -8.10
N LEU A 131 -12.92 -1.01 -8.20
CA LEU A 131 -13.84 -1.16 -7.07
C LEU A 131 -13.24 -2.04 -5.94
N PRO A 132 -12.69 -3.25 -6.21
CA PRO A 132 -11.95 -4.00 -5.20
C PRO A 132 -10.72 -3.28 -4.65
N ALA A 133 -10.06 -2.40 -5.42
CA ALA A 133 -8.96 -1.59 -4.92
C ALA A 133 -9.45 -0.51 -3.95
N SER A 134 -10.59 0.15 -4.22
CA SER A 134 -11.21 1.10 -3.28
C SER A 134 -11.57 0.44 -1.95
N LEU A 135 -12.17 -0.75 -1.98
CA LEU A 135 -12.47 -1.50 -0.75
C LEU A 135 -11.20 -1.83 0.04
N ARG A 136 -10.15 -2.35 -0.61
CA ARG A 136 -8.87 -2.65 0.05
C ARG A 136 -8.27 -1.40 0.69
N SER A 137 -8.22 -0.30 -0.06
CA SER A 137 -7.70 0.97 0.44
C SER A 137 -8.50 1.50 1.64
N ALA A 138 -9.82 1.30 1.66
CA ALA A 138 -10.67 1.67 2.78
C ALA A 138 -10.43 0.79 4.02
N GLN A 139 -10.32 -0.53 3.82
CA GLN A 139 -9.96 -1.47 4.89
C GLN A 139 -8.61 -1.10 5.51
N ASP A 140 -7.59 -0.87 4.68
CA ASP A 140 -6.26 -0.51 5.17
C ASP A 140 -6.26 0.88 5.85
N SER A 141 -7.06 1.84 5.37
CA SER A 141 -7.21 3.15 6.03
C SER A 141 -7.95 3.06 7.36
N SER A 142 -8.95 2.17 7.48
CA SER A 142 -9.75 2.02 8.71
C SER A 142 -8.92 1.61 9.92
N ARG A 143 -7.80 0.90 9.69
CA ARG A 143 -6.84 0.50 10.72
C ARG A 143 -6.22 1.70 11.45
N TRP A 144 -6.09 2.84 10.77
CA TRP A 144 -5.33 4.01 11.23
C TRP A 144 -6.21 5.22 11.53
N LEU A 145 -7.49 5.02 11.80
CA LEU A 145 -8.40 6.12 12.15
C LEU A 145 -7.91 6.78 13.45
N LEU A 146 -7.43 8.02 13.34
CA LEU A 146 -6.94 8.83 14.46
C LEU A 146 -8.00 8.93 15.57
N ARG A 147 -7.78 8.23 16.68
CA ARG A 147 -8.67 8.27 17.83
C ARG A 147 -8.15 9.31 18.80
N LYS A 148 -8.79 10.49 18.84
CA LYS A 148 -8.54 11.42 19.93
C LYS A 148 -9.11 10.80 21.20
N HIS A 149 -8.37 10.83 22.30
CA HIS A 149 -8.78 10.28 23.61
C HIS A 149 -10.19 10.73 23.98
N ASP A 150 -11.17 9.86 23.76
CA ASP A 150 -12.56 10.03 24.19
C ASP A 150 -13.00 8.70 24.81
N GLY A 151 -12.23 8.26 25.82
CA GLY A 151 -12.33 6.94 26.46
C GLY A 151 -13.51 6.78 27.43
N ASN A 152 -14.59 7.55 27.29
CA ASN A 152 -15.63 7.64 28.32
C ASN A 152 -16.78 6.64 28.14
N ASP A 153 -17.13 6.23 26.91
CA ASP A 153 -18.23 5.29 26.66
C ASP A 153 -17.74 4.06 25.87
N ARG A 154 -17.54 2.96 26.61
CA ARG A 154 -17.13 1.66 26.06
C ARG A 154 -18.33 0.76 25.71
N SER A 155 -19.56 1.26 25.83
CA SER A 155 -20.73 0.51 25.34
C SER A 155 -20.62 0.27 23.83
N LEU A 156 -21.32 -0.74 23.32
CA LEU A 156 -21.36 -1.03 21.89
C LEU A 156 -21.81 0.22 21.10
N THR A 157 -22.90 0.86 21.52
CA THR A 157 -23.43 2.05 20.85
C THR A 157 -22.45 3.22 20.90
N GLY A 158 -21.86 3.52 22.07
CA GLY A 158 -20.89 4.60 22.23
C GLY A 158 -19.62 4.38 21.41
N SER A 159 -19.09 3.15 21.44
CA SER A 159 -17.91 2.73 20.67
C SER A 159 -18.13 2.88 19.16
N ILE A 160 -19.31 2.48 18.66
CA ILE A 160 -19.68 2.59 17.24
C ILE A 160 -19.84 4.06 16.83
N GLN A 161 -20.50 4.89 17.64
CA GLN A 161 -20.61 6.32 17.39
C GLN A 161 -19.23 7.00 17.37
N ALA A 162 -18.35 6.63 18.30
CA ALA A 162 -17.00 7.17 18.37
C ALA A 162 -16.18 6.84 17.12
N ILE A 163 -16.15 5.59 16.67
CA ILE A 163 -15.39 5.20 15.46
C ILE A 163 -15.95 5.82 14.19
N CYS A 164 -17.27 5.95 14.06
CA CYS A 164 -17.88 6.65 12.92
C CYS A 164 -17.52 8.14 12.92
N ARG A 165 -17.49 8.77 14.09
CA ARG A 165 -17.02 10.16 14.24
C ARG A 165 -15.54 10.29 13.88
N TYR A 166 -14.68 9.35 14.28
CA TYR A 166 -13.26 9.35 13.87
C TYR A 166 -13.09 9.17 12.36
N ALA A 167 -13.90 8.30 11.74
CA ALA A 167 -13.93 8.16 10.28
C ALA A 167 -14.37 9.44 9.56
N GLN A 168 -15.33 10.18 10.12
CA GLN A 168 -15.74 11.49 9.60
C GLN A 168 -14.61 12.52 9.76
N VAL A 169 -13.94 12.57 10.91
CA VAL A 169 -12.80 13.47 11.14
C VAL A 169 -11.65 13.17 10.18
N ASP A 170 -11.31 11.90 9.95
CA ASP A 170 -10.29 11.49 8.95
C ASP A 170 -10.71 11.93 7.53
N HIS A 171 -11.97 11.75 7.16
CA HIS A 171 -12.49 12.26 5.88
C HIS A 171 -12.30 13.77 5.74
N ASP A 172 -12.77 14.54 6.73
CA ASP A 172 -12.71 16.01 6.71
C ASP A 172 -11.26 16.51 6.71
N PHE A 173 -10.40 15.86 7.49
CA PHE A 173 -8.96 16.16 7.53
C PHE A 173 -8.31 15.92 6.17
N ARG A 174 -8.55 14.77 5.53
CA ARG A 174 -7.99 14.49 4.20
C ARG A 174 -8.49 15.44 3.11
N VAL A 175 -9.73 15.92 3.23
CA VAL A 175 -10.32 16.88 2.29
C VAL A 175 -9.75 18.30 2.49
N ARG A 176 -9.50 18.72 3.74
CA ARG A 176 -8.99 20.06 4.08
C ARG A 176 -7.46 20.16 3.99
N ASP A 177 -6.76 19.21 4.62
CA ASP A 177 -5.32 19.26 4.91
C ASP A 177 -4.49 18.23 4.11
N GLY A 178 -5.12 17.31 3.37
CA GLY A 178 -4.45 16.31 2.50
C GLY A 178 -3.66 16.89 1.32
N ARG A 179 -3.36 18.19 1.34
CA ARG A 179 -2.54 18.95 0.40
C ARG A 179 -1.02 18.84 0.69
N ARG A 180 -0.61 18.09 1.72
CA ARG A 180 0.81 17.87 2.05
C ARG A 180 1.23 16.42 1.82
N GLY A 181 1.85 16.16 0.67
CA GLY A 181 3.09 15.37 0.64
C GLY A 181 3.05 13.87 0.33
N GLY A 182 2.03 13.34 -0.37
CA GLY A 182 2.03 11.91 -0.73
C GLY A 182 1.44 11.51 -2.08
N ASN A 183 0.82 12.44 -2.82
CA ASN A 183 0.18 12.14 -4.10
C ASN A 183 0.97 12.76 -5.26
N SER A 184 0.93 12.13 -6.44
CA SER A 184 1.44 12.77 -7.65
C SER A 184 0.67 14.05 -7.96
N ARG A 185 1.34 15.04 -8.57
CA ARG A 185 0.74 16.32 -8.97
C ARG A 185 -0.53 16.16 -9.81
N GLU A 186 -0.58 15.16 -10.68
CA GLU A 186 -1.77 14.83 -11.49
C GLU A 186 -2.97 14.43 -10.62
N VAL A 187 -2.74 13.65 -9.56
CA VAL A 187 -3.79 13.25 -8.61
C VAL A 187 -4.25 14.45 -7.79
N GLU A 188 -3.34 15.31 -7.36
CA GLU A 188 -3.68 16.55 -6.65
C GLU A 188 -4.54 17.48 -7.51
N ASP A 189 -4.19 17.65 -8.78
CA ASP A 189 -4.97 18.46 -9.74
C ASP A 189 -6.38 17.88 -9.92
N ARG A 190 -6.50 16.56 -10.06
CA ARG A 190 -7.81 15.89 -10.15
C ARG A 190 -8.63 16.01 -8.86
N ILE A 191 -7.99 15.96 -7.70
CA ILE A 191 -8.65 16.23 -6.40
C ILE A 191 -9.16 17.67 -6.37
N GLN A 192 -8.37 18.67 -6.77
CA GLN A 192 -8.81 20.05 -6.80
C GLN A 192 -10.00 20.25 -7.74
N GLN A 193 -9.91 19.71 -8.97
CA GLN A 193 -11.01 19.74 -9.93
C GLN A 193 -12.28 19.13 -9.34
N TRP A 194 -12.18 17.96 -8.69
CA TRP A 194 -13.32 17.33 -8.03
C TRP A 194 -13.91 18.21 -6.92
N LEU A 195 -13.07 18.78 -6.07
CA LEU A 195 -13.52 19.63 -4.97
C LEU A 195 -14.13 20.96 -5.47
N THR A 196 -13.87 21.41 -6.69
CA THR A 196 -14.57 22.59 -7.27
C THR A 196 -15.99 22.30 -7.73
N LEU A 197 -16.39 21.02 -7.82
CA LEU A 197 -17.72 20.64 -8.27
C LEU A 197 -18.81 21.11 -7.29
N PRO A 198 -19.98 21.57 -7.78
CA PRO A 198 -21.09 21.95 -6.91
C PRO A 198 -21.65 20.73 -6.17
N THR A 199 -21.95 20.90 -4.88
CA THR A 199 -22.56 19.87 -4.04
C THR A 199 -23.98 19.56 -4.50
N GLN A 200 -24.28 18.29 -4.75
CA GLN A 200 -25.63 17.83 -5.09
C GLN A 200 -26.30 17.14 -3.90
N VAL A 201 -27.03 17.89 -3.08
CA VAL A 201 -27.70 17.33 -1.89
C VAL A 201 -28.91 16.47 -2.32
N PRO A 202 -29.00 15.20 -1.89
CA PRO A 202 -30.15 14.36 -2.21
C PRO A 202 -31.40 14.75 -1.39
N VAL A 203 -32.53 14.90 -2.07
CA VAL A 203 -33.85 15.14 -1.46
C VAL A 203 -34.64 13.83 -1.46
N LEU A 204 -34.58 13.08 -0.37
CA LEU A 204 -35.39 11.90 -0.12
C LEU A 204 -35.62 11.68 1.37
N THR A 205 -36.77 11.10 1.67
CA THR A 205 -37.17 10.67 3.01
C THR A 205 -36.79 9.20 3.20
N VAL A 206 -36.17 8.91 4.34
CA VAL A 206 -35.78 7.58 4.81
C VAL A 206 -36.95 6.61 4.68
N THR A 207 -36.74 5.46 4.05
CA THR A 207 -37.67 4.31 4.08
C THR A 207 -37.27 3.40 5.23
N GLY A 208 -38.23 3.02 6.07
CA GLY A 208 -37.98 2.11 7.19
C GLY A 208 -37.84 0.66 6.74
N GLY A 209 -36.77 -0.01 7.20
CA GLY A 209 -36.51 -1.44 6.97
C GLY A 209 -35.16 -1.70 6.30
N LEU A 210 -34.57 -2.87 6.57
CA LEU A 210 -33.32 -3.31 5.92
C LEU A 210 -33.61 -3.64 4.44
N ASP A 211 -32.91 -2.98 3.52
CA ASP A 211 -33.10 -3.09 2.06
C ASP A 211 -32.14 -4.09 1.39
N TRP A 212 -31.45 -4.93 2.17
CA TRP A 212 -30.50 -5.92 1.67
C TRP A 212 -30.33 -7.14 2.58
N GLU A 213 -29.88 -8.26 2.00
CA GLU A 213 -29.60 -9.50 2.75
C GLU A 213 -28.10 -9.74 2.99
N PRO A 214 -27.66 -9.92 4.25
CA PRO A 214 -26.30 -10.31 4.57
C PRO A 214 -25.93 -11.68 3.98
N GLY A 215 -24.68 -11.83 3.53
CA GLY A 215 -24.21 -13.10 2.99
C GLY A 215 -22.71 -13.37 3.21
N PRO A 216 -22.23 -14.59 2.91
CA PRO A 216 -20.84 -14.99 3.13
C PRO A 216 -19.80 -14.13 2.39
N TRP A 217 -20.23 -13.39 1.37
CA TRP A 217 -19.39 -12.47 0.61
C TRP A 217 -18.88 -11.30 1.46
N LEU A 218 -19.53 -10.99 2.59
CA LEU A 218 -19.10 -9.93 3.51
C LEU A 218 -17.70 -10.20 4.12
N SER A 219 -17.31 -11.47 4.27
CA SER A 219 -16.01 -11.87 4.83
C SER A 219 -15.12 -12.60 3.82
N SER A 220 -15.30 -12.36 2.51
CA SER A 220 -14.58 -13.07 1.45
C SER A 220 -13.04 -13.01 1.56
N TRP A 221 -12.51 -11.99 2.25
CA TRP A 221 -11.08 -11.80 2.50
C TRP A 221 -10.48 -12.86 3.42
N GLU A 222 -11.28 -13.52 4.28
CA GLU A 222 -10.84 -14.55 5.22
C GLU A 222 -10.20 -15.76 4.53
N THR A 223 -10.65 -16.06 3.31
CA THR A 223 -10.16 -17.19 2.50
C THR A 223 -8.68 -17.08 2.17
N SER A 224 -8.12 -15.87 2.23
CA SER A 224 -6.73 -15.59 1.88
C SER A 224 -5.78 -15.44 3.07
N LEU A 225 -6.30 -15.57 4.31
CA LEU A 225 -5.55 -15.36 5.54
C LEU A 225 -4.70 -16.57 5.95
N PRO A 226 -3.60 -16.34 6.68
CA PRO A 226 -2.86 -17.39 7.36
C PRO A 226 -3.71 -18.14 8.42
N PRO A 227 -3.24 -19.31 8.87
CA PRO A 227 -3.68 -19.88 10.15
C PRO A 227 -3.46 -18.88 11.29
N ASP A 228 -4.30 -18.96 12.31
CA ASP A 228 -4.18 -18.09 13.49
C ASP A 228 -2.89 -18.37 14.27
N GLN A 229 -2.35 -17.32 14.88
CA GLN A 229 -1.15 -17.35 15.72
C GLN A 229 -1.50 -16.79 17.11
N PRO A 230 -0.73 -17.12 18.16
CA PRO A 230 -0.90 -16.50 19.47
C PRO A 230 -0.87 -14.98 19.38
N ARG A 231 -1.73 -14.32 20.16
CA ARG A 231 -1.91 -12.87 20.15
C ARG A 231 -2.14 -12.36 21.56
N TYR A 232 -1.80 -11.10 21.79
CA TYR A 232 -2.01 -10.41 23.05
C TYR A 232 -2.55 -9.01 22.83
N PHE A 233 -3.30 -8.51 23.82
CA PHE A 233 -3.76 -7.12 23.84
C PHE A 233 -2.62 -6.22 24.30
N ASN A 234 -2.38 -5.16 23.54
CA ASN A 234 -1.49 -4.05 23.90
C ASN A 234 -2.31 -2.76 23.93
N HIS A 235 -2.16 -1.97 24.99
CA HIS A 235 -2.74 -0.63 25.03
C HIS A 235 -1.67 0.36 24.56
N ASP A 236 -1.89 0.99 23.41
CA ASP A 236 -1.00 2.05 22.94
C ASP A 236 -1.37 3.37 23.65
N GLY A 237 -0.39 3.93 24.37
CA GLY A 237 -0.56 5.18 25.12
C GLY A 237 -0.67 6.40 24.22
N PHE A 238 -0.17 6.33 22.99
CA PHE A 238 -0.09 7.45 22.05
C PHE A 238 -1.43 7.69 21.32
N ASP A 239 -2.03 6.64 20.77
CA ASP A 239 -3.32 6.71 20.08
C ASP A 239 -4.52 6.36 21.00
N GLY A 240 -4.26 5.95 22.24
CA GLY A 240 -5.26 5.52 23.20
C GLY A 240 -6.05 4.27 22.78
N CYS A 241 -5.56 3.52 21.78
CA CYS A 241 -6.22 2.36 21.22
C CYS A 241 -5.72 1.07 21.85
N THR A 242 -6.64 0.12 21.98
CA THR A 242 -6.26 -1.27 22.25
C THR A 242 -5.98 -1.96 20.92
N TRP A 243 -4.78 -2.52 20.81
CA TRP A 243 -4.31 -3.30 19.68
C TRP A 243 -4.24 -4.79 20.03
N LEU A 244 -4.68 -5.65 19.12
CA LEU A 244 -4.39 -7.08 19.19
C LEU A 244 -3.20 -7.38 18.29
N LEU A 245 -2.06 -7.70 18.92
CA LEU A 245 -0.77 -7.94 18.27
C LEU A 245 -0.48 -9.44 18.18
N THR A 246 0.21 -9.85 17.11
CA THR A 246 0.66 -11.23 16.91
C THR A 246 1.96 -11.47 17.69
N GLY A 247 2.07 -12.62 18.35
CA GLY A 247 3.21 -13.02 19.17
C GLY A 247 2.86 -13.24 20.65
N GLU A 248 3.89 -13.38 21.48
CA GLU A 248 3.78 -13.46 22.93
C GLU A 248 4.14 -12.10 23.55
N LYS A 249 3.39 -11.66 24.58
CA LYS A 249 3.73 -10.44 25.31
C LYS A 249 5.06 -10.69 26.03
N ALA A 250 6.11 -9.94 25.68
CA ALA A 250 7.38 -10.00 26.42
C ALA A 250 7.13 -9.65 27.90
N ALA A 251 7.83 -10.33 28.82
CA ALA A 251 7.78 -9.99 30.24
C ALA A 251 8.28 -8.55 30.42
N GLU A 252 7.57 -7.75 31.20
CA GLU A 252 7.77 -6.30 31.45
C GLU A 252 9.09 -5.95 32.18
N ASP A 253 10.14 -6.77 32.08
CA ASP A 253 11.43 -6.62 32.76
C ASP A 253 12.57 -6.12 31.84
N ILE A 254 12.24 -5.52 30.70
CA ILE A 254 13.17 -4.62 30.01
C ILE A 254 12.64 -3.22 30.28
N VAL A 255 13.37 -2.46 31.07
CA VAL A 255 13.26 -1.00 31.12
C VAL A 255 13.63 -0.54 29.71
N GLU A 256 12.68 -0.56 28.79
CA GLU A 256 12.77 0.18 27.55
C GLU A 256 12.80 1.64 27.98
N ASP A 257 13.91 2.33 27.71
CA ASP A 257 13.95 3.79 27.78
C ASP A 257 12.71 4.29 27.03
N ASP A 258 11.77 4.89 27.77
CA ASP A 258 10.48 5.42 27.29
C ASP A 258 10.64 6.59 26.27
N ASP A 259 11.80 6.74 25.65
CA ASP A 259 12.17 7.79 24.71
C ASP A 259 12.63 7.27 23.32
N PHE A 260 12.47 5.97 23.02
CA PHE A 260 12.88 5.40 21.73
C PHE A 260 11.69 4.71 21.01
N TRP A 261 11.19 5.38 19.96
CA TRP A 261 10.20 4.93 18.96
C TRP A 261 8.71 5.14 19.24
N ALA A 262 8.22 6.38 19.20
CA ALA A 262 6.79 6.66 19.00
C ALA A 262 6.51 7.93 18.19
N ASP A 263 7.36 8.24 17.21
CA ASP A 263 6.95 9.14 16.12
C ASP A 263 6.29 8.31 15.02
N SER A 264 5.25 8.86 14.41
CA SER A 264 4.27 8.19 13.55
C SER A 264 4.85 7.76 12.18
N ASP A 265 5.75 6.80 12.18
CA ASP A 265 6.48 6.44 10.98
C ASP A 265 5.76 5.36 10.18
N TYR A 266 5.41 5.74 8.96
CA TYR A 266 4.81 4.86 7.96
C TYR A 266 5.75 3.68 7.68
N ASP A 267 5.47 2.53 8.28
CA ASP A 267 6.21 1.27 8.08
C ASP A 267 6.02 0.75 6.64
N ASN A 268 6.85 1.26 5.74
CA ASN A 268 6.88 0.96 4.31
C ASN A 268 7.78 -0.22 3.94
N ALA A 269 8.36 -0.93 4.91
CA ALA A 269 9.31 -2.02 4.65
C ALA A 269 8.71 -3.12 3.75
N ALA A 270 7.43 -3.45 3.93
CA ALA A 270 6.72 -4.42 3.10
C ALA A 270 6.59 -3.99 1.63
N GLU A 271 6.43 -2.69 1.38
CA GLU A 271 6.32 -2.12 0.04
C GLU A 271 7.67 -2.12 -0.67
N ILE A 272 8.73 -1.72 0.05
CA ILE A 272 10.11 -1.79 -0.41
C ILE A 272 10.47 -3.24 -0.75
N ALA A 273 10.27 -4.17 0.19
CA ALA A 273 10.58 -5.58 0.01
C ALA A 273 9.84 -6.18 -1.19
N LYS A 274 8.58 -5.82 -1.41
CA LYS A 274 7.79 -6.26 -2.57
C LYS A 274 8.44 -5.86 -3.89
N ASN A 275 8.91 -4.62 -3.98
CA ASN A 275 9.51 -4.09 -5.20
C ASN A 275 10.93 -4.65 -5.41
N LEU A 276 11.75 -4.74 -4.36
CA LEU A 276 13.07 -5.36 -4.39
C LEU A 276 13.00 -6.85 -4.77
N VAL A 277 12.13 -7.65 -4.12
CA VAL A 277 11.94 -9.07 -4.45
C VAL A 277 11.49 -9.28 -5.90
N ALA A 278 10.69 -8.36 -6.45
CA ALA A 278 10.25 -8.43 -7.83
C ALA A 278 11.35 -8.10 -8.86
N CYS A 279 12.37 -7.35 -8.44
CA CYS A 279 13.53 -6.96 -9.23
C CYS A 279 14.78 -7.77 -8.85
N TRP A 280 14.71 -8.66 -7.86
CA TRP A 280 15.87 -9.43 -7.43
C TRP A 280 16.24 -10.47 -8.49
N PRO A 281 17.55 -10.78 -8.68
CA PRO A 281 17.95 -11.77 -9.67
C PRO A 281 17.50 -13.21 -9.35
N ASN A 282 17.35 -13.53 -8.07
CA ASN A 282 16.96 -14.86 -7.61
C ASN A 282 15.43 -15.01 -7.47
N PRO A 283 14.89 -16.23 -7.65
CA PRO A 283 13.48 -16.50 -7.42
C PRO A 283 13.06 -16.15 -5.97
N PRO A 284 11.83 -15.63 -5.76
CA PRO A 284 11.33 -15.29 -4.42
C PRO A 284 11.38 -16.45 -3.41
N ALA A 285 11.31 -17.70 -3.88
CA ALA A 285 11.42 -18.88 -3.03
C ALA A 285 12.81 -19.03 -2.40
N GLU A 286 13.86 -18.67 -3.13
CA GLU A 286 15.24 -18.70 -2.61
C GLU A 286 15.47 -17.57 -1.62
N ILE A 287 14.93 -16.38 -1.89
CA ILE A 287 14.99 -15.22 -0.97
C ILE A 287 14.32 -15.57 0.36
N ALA A 288 13.10 -16.13 0.30
CA ALA A 288 12.37 -16.57 1.48
C ALA A 288 13.19 -17.57 2.31
N ARG A 289 13.76 -18.59 1.66
CA ARG A 289 14.59 -19.61 2.32
C ARG A 289 15.83 -18.99 2.97
N CYS A 290 16.48 -18.01 2.34
CA CYS A 290 17.64 -17.32 2.91
C CYS A 290 17.28 -16.47 4.13
N ALA A 291 16.08 -15.89 4.17
CA ALA A 291 15.55 -15.16 5.32
C ALA A 291 14.88 -16.07 6.37
N GLY A 292 15.03 -17.40 6.27
CA GLY A 292 14.46 -18.35 7.24
C GLY A 292 12.94 -18.48 7.22
N ILE A 293 12.26 -17.97 6.19
CA ILE A 293 10.80 -17.97 6.06
C ILE A 293 10.32 -18.81 4.87
N THR A 294 9.04 -19.14 4.86
CA THR A 294 8.41 -19.79 3.71
C THR A 294 8.10 -18.78 2.60
N LEU A 295 8.03 -19.26 1.35
CA LEU A 295 7.58 -18.43 0.22
C LEU A 295 6.19 -17.80 0.48
N ARG A 296 5.32 -18.51 1.21
CA ARG A 296 3.97 -18.03 1.52
C ARG A 296 3.99 -16.88 2.52
N GLU A 297 4.83 -16.94 3.54
CA GLU A 297 5.04 -15.84 4.50
C GLU A 297 5.62 -14.61 3.81
N LEU A 298 6.62 -14.78 2.93
CA LEU A 298 7.15 -13.68 2.13
C LEU A 298 6.05 -13.03 1.27
N GLN A 299 5.19 -13.82 0.64
CA GLN A 299 4.06 -13.31 -0.15
C GLN A 299 3.00 -12.60 0.71
N TRP A 300 2.75 -13.07 1.93
CA TRP A 300 1.85 -12.39 2.85
C TRP A 300 2.41 -11.06 3.32
N PHE A 301 3.68 -11.02 3.69
CA PHE A 301 4.38 -9.81 4.08
C PHE A 301 4.39 -8.76 2.97
N THR A 302 4.90 -9.11 1.79
CA THR A 302 4.98 -8.21 0.63
C THR A 302 3.61 -7.77 0.06
N SER A 303 2.51 -8.39 0.50
CA SER A 303 1.15 -7.96 0.17
C SER A 303 0.41 -7.26 1.31
N GLY A 304 1.07 -6.99 2.43
CA GLY A 304 0.48 -6.36 3.61
C GLY A 304 -0.58 -7.23 4.29
N LYS A 305 -0.53 -8.55 4.08
CA LYS A 305 -1.51 -9.49 4.64
C LYS A 305 -1.14 -10.00 6.02
N ALA A 306 0.14 -10.07 6.35
CA ALA A 306 0.64 -10.46 7.67
C ALA A 306 2.04 -9.89 7.88
N SER A 307 2.34 -9.47 9.10
CA SER A 307 3.69 -9.14 9.53
C SER A 307 4.52 -10.40 9.65
N LEU A 308 5.84 -10.27 9.51
CA LEU A 308 6.78 -11.33 9.85
C LEU A 308 7.11 -11.26 11.35
N ASP A 309 7.53 -12.38 11.92
CA ASP A 309 8.19 -12.41 13.22
C ASP A 309 9.38 -11.42 13.24
N ARG A 310 9.71 -10.85 14.40
CA ARG A 310 10.74 -9.81 14.53
C ARG A 310 12.09 -10.26 13.98
N HIS A 311 12.51 -11.50 14.26
CA HIS A 311 13.79 -12.02 13.78
C HIS A 311 13.76 -12.27 12.28
N ALA A 312 12.71 -12.94 11.79
CA ALA A 312 12.51 -13.18 10.36
C ALA A 312 12.42 -11.88 9.54
N ARG A 313 11.79 -10.84 10.10
CA ARG A 313 11.70 -9.51 9.51
C ARG A 313 13.08 -8.88 9.40
N PHE A 314 13.83 -8.86 10.49
CA PHE A 314 15.19 -8.32 10.52
C PHE A 314 16.11 -9.03 9.52
N ASP A 315 16.07 -10.36 9.47
CA ASP A 315 16.87 -11.15 8.53
C ASP A 315 16.49 -10.84 7.07
N LEU A 316 15.21 -10.61 6.77
CA LEU A 316 14.76 -10.20 5.45
C LEU A 316 15.19 -8.77 5.09
N GLU A 317 15.08 -7.82 6.04
CA GLU A 317 15.52 -6.43 5.86
C GLU A 317 17.02 -6.37 5.59
N VAL A 318 17.83 -7.09 6.38
CA VAL A 318 19.28 -7.21 6.17
C VAL A 318 19.62 -7.85 4.82
N LEU A 319 18.91 -8.92 4.44
CA LEU A 319 19.11 -9.61 3.16
C LEU A 319 18.84 -8.69 1.96
N LEU A 320 17.80 -7.87 2.06
CA LEU A 320 17.36 -6.97 1.00
C LEU A 320 18.02 -5.58 1.09
N GLY A 321 18.81 -5.30 2.12
CA GLY A 321 19.44 -3.99 2.33
C GLY A 321 18.42 -2.89 2.55
N ILE A 322 17.40 -3.18 3.36
CA ILE A 322 16.39 -2.22 3.79
C ILE A 322 16.83 -1.70 5.16
N GLU A 323 17.01 -0.39 5.25
CA GLU A 323 17.47 0.25 6.48
C GLU A 323 16.46 1.30 6.91
N TYR A 324 16.39 1.57 8.21
CA TYR A 324 15.54 2.64 8.73
C TYR A 324 16.34 3.94 8.76
N ASP A 325 15.87 4.97 8.05
CA ASP A 325 16.48 6.29 8.05
C ASP A 325 15.83 7.15 9.13
N GLU A 326 16.54 7.33 10.25
CA GLU A 326 16.12 8.16 11.39
C GLU A 326 15.82 9.61 11.01
N ARG A 327 16.42 10.15 9.93
CA ARG A 327 16.21 11.55 9.51
C ARG A 327 14.89 11.75 8.80
N ILE A 328 14.42 10.74 8.10
CA ILE A 328 13.20 10.79 7.27
C ILE A 328 12.04 10.04 7.95
N GLY A 329 12.32 9.26 9.00
CA GLY A 329 11.30 8.53 9.75
C GLY A 329 10.65 7.42 8.91
N ARG A 330 11.45 6.70 8.10
CA ARG A 330 10.93 5.60 7.27
C ARG A 330 12.03 4.63 6.87
N TYR A 331 11.62 3.45 6.41
CA TYR A 331 12.55 2.52 5.77
C TYR A 331 12.91 3.01 4.37
N VAL A 332 14.16 2.76 3.96
CA VAL A 332 14.74 3.14 2.68
C VAL A 332 15.56 1.99 2.09
N GLU A 333 15.69 1.98 0.76
CA GLU A 333 16.61 1.10 0.05
C GLU A 333 18.06 1.60 0.16
N ALA A 334 18.86 0.98 1.04
CA ALA A 334 20.24 1.43 1.30
C ALA A 334 21.23 1.07 0.18
N GLY A 335 20.97 0.01 -0.59
CA GLY A 335 21.87 -0.45 -1.66
C GLY A 335 23.31 -0.73 -1.21
N PRO A 336 24.26 -0.83 -2.16
CA PRO A 336 24.08 -0.96 -3.60
C PRO A 336 23.54 -2.35 -4.02
N TYR A 337 22.90 -2.42 -5.20
CA TYR A 337 22.24 -3.65 -5.70
C TYR A 337 22.65 -4.06 -7.11
N VAL A 338 22.54 -5.37 -7.41
CA VAL A 338 22.27 -5.90 -8.75
C VAL A 338 20.80 -6.25 -8.84
N LEU A 339 20.08 -5.64 -9.78
CA LEU A 339 18.66 -5.85 -10.01
C LEU A 339 18.41 -6.34 -11.44
N VAL A 340 17.25 -6.94 -11.69
CA VAL A 340 16.82 -7.41 -13.00
C VAL A 340 15.52 -6.75 -13.40
N ALA A 341 15.47 -6.19 -14.61
CA ALA A 341 14.29 -5.56 -15.16
C ALA A 341 13.25 -6.62 -15.60
N HIS A 342 12.42 -7.08 -14.65
CA HIS A 342 11.34 -8.02 -14.92
C HIS A 342 9.95 -7.37 -14.94
N LYS A 343 9.69 -6.42 -14.04
CA LYS A 343 8.40 -5.74 -13.91
C LYS A 343 8.58 -4.24 -13.96
N THR A 344 7.87 -3.60 -14.89
CA THR A 344 7.96 -2.16 -15.14
C THR A 344 7.68 -1.32 -13.89
N LEU A 345 6.58 -1.62 -13.19
CA LEU A 345 6.20 -0.84 -12.00
C LEU A 345 7.21 -1.03 -10.87
N ALA A 346 7.58 -2.28 -10.55
CA ALA A 346 8.55 -2.53 -9.49
C ALA A 346 9.91 -1.89 -9.78
N LEU A 347 10.39 -1.94 -11.03
CA LEU A 347 11.64 -1.30 -11.42
C LEU A 347 11.59 0.22 -11.23
N LYS A 348 10.48 0.85 -11.60
CA LYS A 348 10.28 2.29 -11.43
C LYS A 348 10.32 2.68 -9.95
N GLU A 349 9.58 1.97 -9.10
CA GLU A 349 9.52 2.24 -7.66
C GLU A 349 10.88 2.04 -6.99
N VAL A 350 11.59 0.93 -7.27
CA VAL A 350 12.95 0.72 -6.73
C VAL A 350 13.90 1.81 -7.21
N TYR A 351 13.84 2.20 -8.50
CA TYR A 351 14.67 3.29 -9.02
C TYR A 351 14.40 4.60 -8.29
N GLU A 352 13.14 4.98 -8.07
CA GLU A 352 12.78 6.18 -7.32
C GLU A 352 13.28 6.12 -5.88
N GLY A 353 13.20 4.96 -5.21
CA GLY A 353 13.74 4.74 -3.87
C GLY A 353 15.26 4.94 -3.79
N ILE A 354 16.03 4.18 -4.57
CA ILE A 354 17.50 4.23 -4.53
C ILE A 354 18.07 5.56 -5.04
N SER A 355 17.35 6.26 -5.91
CA SER A 355 17.80 7.55 -6.45
C SER A 355 17.33 8.76 -5.65
N GLY A 356 16.62 8.56 -4.53
CA GLY A 356 16.06 9.67 -3.77
C GLY A 356 15.06 10.53 -4.57
N GLY A 357 14.33 9.91 -5.50
CA GLY A 357 13.40 10.61 -6.41
C GLY A 357 14.06 11.16 -7.68
N GLY A 358 15.15 10.52 -8.14
CA GLY A 358 15.81 10.79 -9.42
C GLY A 358 17.08 11.64 -9.34
N ASP A 359 17.69 11.74 -8.17
CA ASP A 359 19.06 12.22 -7.97
C ASP A 359 20.08 11.15 -8.43
N ALA A 360 19.90 10.69 -9.67
CA ALA A 360 20.77 9.71 -10.32
C ALA A 360 20.85 10.00 -11.82
N CYS A 361 21.97 9.61 -12.43
CA CYS A 361 22.20 9.67 -13.87
C CYS A 361 22.35 8.24 -14.44
N PRO A 362 21.24 7.51 -14.65
CA PRO A 362 21.32 6.14 -15.13
C PRO A 362 21.76 6.08 -16.60
N CYS A 363 22.69 5.20 -16.92
CA CYS A 363 23.16 4.99 -18.29
C CYS A 363 23.42 3.51 -18.58
N GLU A 364 23.13 3.05 -19.80
CA GLU A 364 23.60 1.75 -20.26
C GLU A 364 25.10 1.81 -20.54
N ILE A 365 25.86 0.87 -20.00
CA ILE A 365 27.29 0.72 -20.33
C ILE A 365 27.48 -0.26 -21.49
N VAL A 366 28.35 0.11 -22.42
CA VAL A 366 28.81 -0.76 -23.52
C VAL A 366 30.34 -0.71 -23.61
N PRO A 367 31.01 -1.83 -23.95
CA PRO A 367 32.46 -1.81 -24.08
C PRO A 367 32.87 -0.96 -25.29
N ARG A 368 33.87 -0.08 -25.13
CA ARG A 368 34.45 0.71 -26.24
C ARG A 368 35.02 -0.17 -27.36
N GLN A 369 35.49 -1.37 -27.01
CA GLN A 369 36.06 -2.34 -27.92
C GLN A 369 35.52 -3.73 -27.60
N GLY A 370 35.21 -4.51 -28.64
CA GLY A 370 34.62 -5.84 -28.51
C GLY A 370 33.10 -5.84 -28.53
N ALA A 371 32.51 -7.02 -28.41
CA ALA A 371 31.06 -7.19 -28.39
C ALA A 371 30.51 -7.04 -26.96
N ALA A 372 29.38 -6.33 -26.83
CA ALA A 372 28.59 -6.35 -25.60
C ALA A 372 27.96 -7.73 -25.37
N ASP A 373 27.59 -8.01 -24.13
CA ASP A 373 26.86 -9.23 -23.77
C ASP A 373 25.59 -9.37 -24.63
N PRO A 374 25.36 -10.52 -25.29
CA PRO A 374 24.23 -10.70 -26.19
C PRO A 374 22.89 -10.92 -25.47
N SER A 375 22.91 -11.21 -24.18
CA SER A 375 21.73 -11.52 -23.37
C SER A 375 21.26 -10.33 -22.53
N TRP A 376 22.18 -9.49 -22.06
CA TRP A 376 21.90 -8.42 -21.10
C TRP A 376 22.39 -7.04 -21.57
N ARG A 377 21.59 -6.03 -21.25
CA ARG A 377 22.03 -4.62 -21.15
C ARG A 377 22.28 -4.34 -19.68
N TYR A 378 23.43 -3.74 -19.38
CA TYR A 378 23.78 -3.36 -18.02
C TYR A 378 23.60 -1.86 -17.89
N VAL A 379 22.66 -1.44 -17.04
CA VAL A 379 22.39 -0.05 -16.74
C VAL A 379 23.01 0.27 -15.40
N LEU A 380 23.98 1.18 -15.39
CA LEU A 380 24.56 1.72 -14.18
C LEU A 380 23.66 2.84 -13.68
N ILE A 381 23.19 2.73 -12.43
CA ILE A 381 22.44 3.77 -11.73
C ILE A 381 23.45 4.52 -10.86
N ASN A 382 23.90 5.66 -11.37
CA ASN A 382 24.86 6.51 -10.70
C ASN A 382 24.14 7.55 -9.86
N THR A 383 23.97 7.25 -8.59
CA THR A 383 23.38 8.13 -7.57
C THR A 383 24.38 9.17 -7.11
N TYR A 384 23.91 10.40 -6.87
CA TYR A 384 24.77 11.41 -6.26
C TYR A 384 24.92 11.11 -4.75
N GLY A 385 26.14 11.13 -4.23
CA GLY A 385 26.40 10.90 -2.80
C GLY A 385 26.37 9.44 -2.33
N GLU A 386 25.74 8.53 -3.07
CA GLU A 386 25.61 7.10 -2.73
C GLU A 386 26.24 6.14 -3.76
N PRO A 387 26.75 4.96 -3.35
CA PRO A 387 27.36 4.00 -4.26
C PRO A 387 26.45 3.53 -5.40
N PRO A 388 26.99 3.26 -6.61
CA PRO A 388 26.16 2.91 -7.76
C PRO A 388 25.52 1.53 -7.65
N SER A 389 24.30 1.41 -8.17
CA SER A 389 23.60 0.14 -8.39
C SER A 389 23.60 -0.25 -9.87
N ILE A 390 23.38 -1.53 -10.18
CA ILE A 390 23.36 -2.04 -11.55
C ILE A 390 22.02 -2.73 -11.84
N VAL A 391 21.37 -2.36 -12.94
CA VAL A 391 20.19 -3.05 -13.46
C VAL A 391 20.57 -3.85 -14.70
N MET A 392 20.31 -5.15 -14.65
CA MET A 392 20.37 -6.07 -15.78
C MET A 392 19.03 -6.07 -16.52
N ALA A 393 19.02 -5.62 -17.77
CA ALA A 393 17.83 -5.62 -18.61
C ALA A 393 17.99 -6.63 -19.76
N PRO A 394 17.08 -7.61 -19.92
CA PRO A 394 17.23 -8.65 -20.93
C PRO A 394 17.08 -8.07 -22.34
N ARG A 395 18.03 -8.35 -23.24
CA ARG A 395 17.99 -7.87 -24.62
C ARG A 395 16.77 -8.42 -25.36
N GLY A 396 16.10 -7.57 -26.12
CA GLY A 396 14.89 -7.92 -26.88
C GLY A 396 13.59 -7.99 -26.06
N ALA A 397 13.65 -7.80 -24.74
CA ALA A 397 12.43 -7.72 -23.93
C ALA A 397 11.76 -6.34 -24.04
N LYS A 398 10.42 -6.32 -24.02
CA LYS A 398 9.64 -5.06 -24.13
C LYS A 398 9.96 -4.04 -23.03
N ILE A 399 10.31 -4.50 -21.83
CA ILE A 399 10.68 -3.62 -20.70
C ILE A 399 11.97 -2.86 -20.96
N THR A 400 12.91 -3.50 -21.67
CA THR A 400 14.23 -2.98 -21.98
C THR A 400 14.18 -1.78 -22.93
N GLU A 401 13.23 -1.79 -23.86
CA GLU A 401 12.97 -0.64 -24.74
C GLU A 401 12.29 0.54 -24.02
N ARG A 402 11.69 0.28 -22.85
CA ARG A 402 11.02 1.27 -22.03
C ARG A 402 11.89 1.85 -20.92
N LEU A 403 13.16 1.46 -20.82
CA LEU A 403 14.07 1.98 -19.79
C LEU A 403 14.11 3.53 -19.74
N PRO A 404 14.12 4.27 -20.88
CA PRO A 404 14.06 5.73 -20.84
C PRO A 404 12.78 6.30 -20.22
N ASP A 405 11.66 5.56 -20.27
CA ASP A 405 10.38 5.98 -19.66
C ASP A 405 10.31 5.62 -18.17
N LEU A 406 11.11 4.66 -17.73
CA LEU A 406 11.06 4.08 -16.37
C LEU A 406 12.11 4.67 -15.44
N LEU A 407 13.26 5.06 -15.99
CA LEU A 407 14.40 5.59 -15.24
C LEU A 407 14.51 7.08 -15.56
N MET A 408 14.19 7.93 -14.58
CA MET A 408 14.33 9.38 -14.76
C MET A 408 15.79 9.73 -15.08
N ASN A 409 16.03 10.79 -15.84
CA ASN A 409 17.37 11.24 -16.22
C ASN A 409 18.22 10.18 -16.96
N TYR A 410 17.60 9.22 -17.64
CA TYR A 410 18.30 8.21 -18.42
C TYR A 410 19.16 8.85 -19.52
N ALA A 411 20.48 8.76 -19.36
CA ALA A 411 21.46 9.42 -20.22
C ALA A 411 21.76 8.65 -21.52
N GLY A 412 21.09 7.53 -21.76
CA GLY A 412 21.33 6.69 -22.93
C GLY A 412 22.51 5.75 -22.72
N THR A 413 23.36 5.64 -23.73
CA THR A 413 24.46 4.67 -23.78
C THR A 413 25.82 5.33 -23.60
N THR A 414 26.63 4.79 -22.69
CA THR A 414 27.98 5.25 -22.37
C THR A 414 28.99 4.16 -22.73
N SER A 415 30.03 4.53 -23.48
CA SER A 415 31.11 3.59 -23.84
C SER A 415 32.21 3.58 -22.77
N VAL A 416 32.52 2.41 -22.22
CA VAL A 416 33.45 2.21 -21.09
C VAL A 416 34.62 1.30 -21.45
N ALA A 417 35.67 1.31 -20.62
CA ALA A 417 36.80 0.38 -20.77
C ALA A 417 36.36 -1.11 -20.78
N PRO A 418 36.91 -1.96 -21.68
CA PRO A 418 36.57 -3.39 -21.73
C PRO A 418 36.82 -4.16 -20.43
N GLU A 419 37.82 -3.75 -19.64
CA GLU A 419 38.14 -4.31 -18.33
C GLU A 419 37.01 -4.04 -17.33
N PHE A 420 36.54 -2.79 -17.29
CA PHE A 420 35.43 -2.36 -16.45
C PHE A 420 34.15 -3.10 -16.83
N TYR A 421 33.83 -3.16 -18.13
CA TYR A 421 32.66 -3.88 -18.62
C TYR A 421 32.68 -5.37 -18.20
N ARG A 422 33.85 -6.03 -18.35
CA ARG A 422 34.01 -7.43 -17.93
C ARG A 422 33.84 -7.64 -16.43
N ASP A 423 34.29 -6.70 -15.59
CA ASP A 423 34.08 -6.81 -14.14
C ASP A 423 32.62 -6.54 -13.75
N VAL A 424 31.91 -5.64 -14.42
CA VAL A 424 30.46 -5.46 -14.24
C VAL A 424 29.71 -6.75 -14.56
N VAL A 425 29.98 -7.36 -15.72
CA VAL A 425 29.37 -8.64 -16.12
C VAL A 425 29.67 -9.72 -15.08
N SER A 426 30.93 -9.83 -14.65
CA SER A 426 31.36 -10.83 -13.68
C SER A 426 30.76 -10.61 -12.29
N THR A 427 30.65 -9.36 -11.85
CA THR A 427 30.02 -8.97 -10.58
C THR A 427 28.54 -9.31 -10.61
N CYS A 428 27.83 -8.95 -11.68
CA CYS A 428 26.43 -9.32 -11.87
C CYS A 428 26.24 -10.84 -11.82
N ALA A 429 27.09 -11.60 -12.52
CA ALA A 429 27.03 -13.06 -12.52
C ALA A 429 27.27 -13.67 -11.13
N ARG A 430 28.16 -13.08 -10.30
CA ARG A 430 28.38 -13.54 -8.90
C ARG A 430 27.21 -13.14 -7.99
N ALA A 431 26.71 -11.92 -8.11
CA ALA A 431 25.57 -11.40 -7.36
C ALA A 431 24.29 -12.20 -7.60
N CYS A 432 24.12 -12.77 -8.80
CA CYS A 432 22.96 -13.60 -9.14
C CYS A 432 23.01 -15.04 -8.59
N ARG A 433 24.13 -15.49 -8.02
CA ARG A 433 24.29 -16.91 -7.61
C ARG A 433 23.39 -17.31 -6.45
N GLU A 434 23.24 -16.42 -5.48
CA GLU A 434 22.44 -16.64 -4.28
C GLU A 434 21.96 -15.28 -3.74
N PRO A 435 20.78 -15.22 -3.09
CA PRO A 435 20.23 -13.95 -2.61
C PRO A 435 21.21 -13.13 -1.74
N VAL A 436 21.92 -13.80 -0.82
CA VAL A 436 22.89 -13.17 0.11
C VAL A 436 24.14 -12.62 -0.57
N ALA A 437 24.46 -13.07 -1.79
CA ALA A 437 25.64 -12.62 -2.52
C ALA A 437 25.44 -11.23 -3.13
N ASN A 438 24.19 -10.81 -3.38
CA ASN A 438 23.91 -9.60 -4.13
C ASN A 438 24.59 -8.35 -3.56
N ILE A 439 24.21 -7.97 -2.34
CA ILE A 439 24.76 -6.78 -1.66
C ILE A 439 26.26 -6.97 -1.38
N ARG A 440 26.69 -8.18 -1.00
CA ARG A 440 28.12 -8.46 -0.73
C ARG A 440 28.98 -8.18 -1.96
N GLU A 441 28.62 -8.76 -3.11
CA GLU A 441 29.38 -8.62 -4.35
C GLU A 441 29.36 -7.18 -4.87
N MET A 442 28.25 -6.44 -4.67
CA MET A 442 28.16 -5.03 -5.00
C MET A 442 29.00 -4.15 -4.08
N LYS A 443 29.00 -4.40 -2.77
CA LYS A 443 29.90 -3.69 -1.84
C LYS A 443 31.37 -3.92 -2.20
N ASP A 444 31.74 -5.15 -2.56
CA ASP A 444 33.09 -5.45 -3.04
C ASP A 444 33.42 -4.76 -4.37
N PHE A 445 32.45 -4.66 -5.29
CA PHE A 445 32.60 -3.92 -6.54
C PHE A 445 32.82 -2.44 -6.31
N VAL A 446 32.00 -1.80 -5.49
CA VAL A 446 32.14 -0.39 -5.11
C VAL A 446 33.52 -0.14 -4.52
N LYS A 447 33.99 -1.01 -3.62
CA LYS A 447 35.32 -0.91 -3.01
C LYS A 447 36.45 -1.03 -4.03
N ARG A 448 36.34 -1.90 -5.05
CA ARG A 448 37.35 -2.01 -6.12
C ARG A 448 37.47 -0.73 -6.96
N TYR A 449 36.37 0.00 -7.10
CA TYR A 449 36.30 1.22 -7.90
C TYR A 449 36.07 2.49 -7.06
N GLU A 450 36.49 2.46 -5.80
CA GLU A 450 36.37 3.63 -4.90
C GLU A 450 37.09 4.86 -5.47
N ALA A 451 38.21 4.67 -6.18
CA ALA A 451 38.92 5.75 -6.86
C ALA A 451 38.11 6.43 -8.00
N HIS A 452 37.09 5.75 -8.55
CA HIS A 452 36.19 6.29 -9.57
C HIS A 452 35.03 7.10 -8.94
N TRP A 453 34.91 7.04 -7.62
CA TRP A 453 34.00 7.86 -6.83
C TRP A 453 34.67 9.20 -6.50
N ALA A 454 34.48 10.20 -7.36
CA ALA A 454 35.09 11.53 -7.20
C ALA A 454 34.00 12.61 -7.15
N ASN A 455 34.10 13.54 -6.19
CA ASN A 455 33.14 14.64 -6.01
C ASN A 455 31.67 14.18 -5.88
N CYS A 456 31.44 13.08 -5.16
CA CYS A 456 30.11 12.50 -4.95
C CYS A 456 29.41 12.00 -6.23
N ALA A 457 30.16 11.75 -7.30
CA ALA A 457 29.67 11.15 -8.54
C ALA A 457 30.60 10.03 -9.01
N TRP A 458 30.04 8.93 -9.49
CA TRP A 458 30.83 7.82 -10.01
C TRP A 458 31.11 8.02 -11.51
N GLN A 459 32.37 8.10 -11.93
CA GLN A 459 32.74 8.34 -13.33
C GLN A 459 33.37 7.08 -13.95
N PRO A 460 32.63 6.30 -14.76
CA PRO A 460 33.23 5.18 -15.49
C PRO A 460 34.26 5.68 -16.52
N GLU A 461 35.46 5.11 -16.50
CA GLU A 461 36.55 5.43 -17.43
C GLU A 461 36.33 5.01 -18.88
#